data_AF-A0A6F9C2U0-F1
#
_entry.id   AF-A0A6F9C2U0-F1
#
_cell.length_a   1.000
_cell.length_b   1.000
_cell.length_c   1.000
_cell.angle_alpha   90.00
_cell.angle_beta   90.00
_cell.angle_gamma   90.00
#
_symmetry.space_group_name_H-M   'P 1'
#
loop_
_entity.id
_entity.type
_entity.pdbx_description
1 polymer ?
#
loop_
_entity_poly.entity_id
_entity_poly.type
_entity_poly.pdbx_seq_one_letter_code
_entity_poly.pdbx_strand_id
1 'polypeptide(L)'
;MWIVVPLQLVLEFPEKTRPGNFTHSPFQCPDMSRSPTVPSSVELVKAADIKVIAALGDSLTTAIGANATNVLGIPIEFRHVSWSIGGHGSYQDVITLANIVRLFNPNVLGAAPAKTVHGTSAPLSETGFNLAVTGHNTFNLPGQTRHLIDTLRNYEGLNFDEDWKLLTILIGMNDICDYCKDKVPRMIVNVVQILPMETLRQVQRPTPGCLLQRAFCSCLIKPGAGSPDLKELVEINLEFQKRLEQLLYSDSFFREDFAVVLQPFMKHADPPRLPSGKIDMTFFTHDCFHFTIKGHEELAKGLWNNMFQPDGGKFMVSSFSDPIELICPPMDHPYIYTRPAKTGQSTIPVVPRSAVPTRANLLLSPLVVLAGILSWSITALASL
;
A
#
# COMPACT_ATOMS: atom_id res chain seq x y z
N MET A 1 27.96 46.59 -7.82
CA MET A 1 27.91 45.25 -8.44
C MET A 1 27.27 44.32 -7.43
N TRP A 2 26.03 43.85 -7.68
CA TRP A 2 25.36 42.93 -6.76
C TRP A 2 25.92 41.52 -6.96
N ILE A 3 26.50 40.94 -5.92
CA ILE A 3 26.95 39.54 -5.95
C ILE A 3 25.71 38.68 -5.80
N VAL A 4 25.21 38.14 -6.92
CA VAL A 4 24.25 37.04 -6.90
C VAL A 4 25.01 35.80 -6.46
N VAL A 5 25.04 35.56 -5.15
CA VAL A 5 25.45 34.26 -4.60
C VAL A 5 24.40 33.26 -5.11
N PRO A 6 24.76 32.23 -5.89
CA PRO A 6 23.81 31.20 -6.27
C PRO A 6 23.34 30.52 -4.99
N LEU A 7 22.02 30.43 -4.78
CA LEU A 7 21.45 29.77 -3.62
C LEU A 7 21.63 28.25 -3.79
N GLN A 8 22.85 27.80 -3.50
CA GLN A 8 23.23 26.39 -3.53
C GLN A 8 22.38 25.69 -2.47
N LEU A 9 21.37 24.95 -2.94
CA LEU A 9 20.33 24.34 -2.11
C LEU A 9 20.97 23.39 -1.10
N VAL A 10 21.16 23.90 0.12
CA VAL A 10 21.69 23.12 1.24
C VAL A 10 20.72 21.97 1.48
N LEU A 11 21.23 20.75 1.29
CA LEU A 11 20.53 19.55 1.67
C LEU A 11 20.45 19.56 3.20
N GLU A 12 19.25 19.79 3.74
CA GLU A 12 19.03 19.94 5.18
C GLU A 12 19.21 18.59 5.89
N PHE A 13 18.86 17.49 5.18
CA PHE A 13 19.02 16.11 5.62
C PHE A 13 19.49 15.22 4.45
N PRO A 14 20.78 15.29 4.05
CA PRO A 14 21.31 14.52 2.92
C PRO A 14 21.24 13.00 3.16
N GLU A 15 21.19 12.55 4.43
CA GLU A 15 21.12 11.15 4.81
C GLU A 15 19.80 10.46 4.44
N LYS A 16 18.82 11.23 3.97
CA LYS A 16 17.48 10.75 3.56
C LYS A 16 17.35 10.48 2.06
N THR A 17 18.40 10.74 1.28
CA THR A 17 18.43 10.53 -0.17
C THR A 17 19.42 9.43 -0.57
N ARG A 18 19.14 8.71 -1.66
CA ARG A 18 20.12 7.78 -2.24
C ARG A 18 21.25 8.57 -2.93
N PRO A 19 22.53 8.15 -2.80
CA PRO A 19 23.58 8.57 -3.71
C PRO A 19 23.20 8.26 -5.16
N GLY A 20 23.44 9.16 -6.11
CA GLY A 20 23.03 9.00 -7.51
C GLY A 20 23.70 7.85 -8.28
N ASN A 21 24.71 7.20 -7.68
CA ASN A 21 25.40 6.03 -8.22
C ASN A 21 25.16 4.76 -7.35
N PHE A 22 24.19 4.79 -6.44
CA PHE A 22 23.82 3.59 -5.66
C PHE A 22 23.08 2.60 -6.57
N THR A 23 23.50 1.34 -6.56
CA THR A 23 22.74 0.23 -7.13
C THR A 23 22.64 -0.94 -6.15
N HIS A 24 21.51 -1.64 -6.19
CA HIS A 24 21.31 -2.91 -5.48
C HIS A 24 21.97 -4.08 -6.21
N SER A 25 22.30 -5.14 -5.48
CA SER A 25 22.74 -6.41 -6.06
C SER A 25 21.65 -7.00 -6.99
N PRO A 26 22.02 -7.63 -8.12
CA PRO A 26 21.06 -8.28 -9.00
C PRO A 26 20.19 -9.33 -8.27
N PHE A 27 18.89 -9.32 -8.55
CA PHE A 27 17.95 -10.36 -8.10
C PHE A 27 17.53 -11.20 -9.30
N GLN A 28 17.80 -12.50 -9.23
CA GLN A 28 17.58 -13.46 -10.32
C GLN A 28 16.99 -14.74 -9.74
N CYS A 29 15.93 -15.26 -10.37
CA CYS A 29 15.28 -16.50 -9.94
C CYS A 29 15.49 -17.65 -10.93
N PRO A 30 15.35 -18.92 -10.49
CA PRO A 30 15.55 -20.09 -11.36
C PRO A 30 14.48 -20.19 -12.46
N ASP A 31 13.25 -19.78 -12.15
CA ASP A 31 12.20 -19.52 -13.13
C ASP A 31 11.76 -18.05 -13.04
N MET A 32 11.65 -17.42 -14.21
CA MET A 32 11.04 -16.10 -14.42
C MET A 32 10.10 -16.11 -15.65
N SER A 33 9.75 -17.30 -16.16
CA SER A 33 8.95 -17.47 -17.38
C SER A 33 7.46 -17.21 -17.16
N ARG A 34 6.82 -16.65 -18.20
CA ARG A 34 5.36 -16.55 -18.29
C ARG A 34 4.71 -17.93 -18.42
N SER A 35 3.46 -18.07 -17.98
CA SER A 35 2.70 -19.29 -18.24
C SER A 35 2.47 -19.52 -19.74
N PRO A 36 2.38 -20.78 -20.24
CA PRO A 36 2.27 -21.05 -21.68
C PRO A 36 1.03 -20.46 -22.35
N THR A 37 -0.02 -20.23 -21.58
CA THR A 37 -1.24 -19.48 -21.92
C THR A 37 -1.55 -18.53 -20.77
N VAL A 38 -2.37 -17.51 -21.01
CA VAL A 38 -2.95 -16.72 -19.90
C VAL A 38 -3.79 -17.68 -19.04
N PRO A 39 -3.55 -17.78 -17.72
CA PRO A 39 -4.33 -18.67 -16.86
C PRO A 39 -5.73 -18.09 -16.63
N SER A 40 -6.77 -18.93 -16.62
CA SER A 40 -8.14 -18.52 -16.25
C SER A 40 -8.35 -18.44 -14.73
N SER A 41 -7.58 -19.23 -13.97
CA SER A 41 -7.68 -19.31 -12.52
C SER A 41 -6.60 -18.48 -11.81
N VAL A 42 -7.02 -17.73 -10.80
CA VAL A 42 -6.21 -16.92 -9.89
C VAL A 42 -5.24 -17.76 -9.04
N GLU A 43 -5.48 -19.09 -8.95
CA GLU A 43 -4.58 -20.05 -8.30
C GLU A 43 -3.36 -20.41 -9.18
N LEU A 44 -3.39 -20.07 -10.48
CA LEU A 44 -2.36 -20.42 -11.47
C LEU A 44 -1.57 -19.23 -12.03
N VAL A 45 -1.67 -18.06 -11.37
CA VAL A 45 -1.03 -16.81 -11.82
C VAL A 45 0.42 -16.73 -11.34
N LYS A 46 1.39 -16.80 -12.25
CA LYS A 46 2.80 -16.47 -11.95
C LYS A 46 3.01 -14.95 -11.92
N ALA A 47 4.12 -14.51 -11.33
CA ALA A 47 4.58 -13.11 -11.41
C ALA A 47 4.68 -12.59 -12.87
N ALA A 48 5.12 -13.44 -13.80
CA ALA A 48 5.26 -13.10 -15.22
C ALA A 48 3.92 -12.99 -15.98
N ASP A 49 2.81 -13.46 -15.40
CA ASP A 49 1.48 -13.37 -16.01
C ASP A 49 0.79 -12.01 -15.76
N ILE A 50 1.25 -11.26 -14.74
CA ILE A 50 0.75 -9.91 -14.41
C ILE A 50 1.00 -8.98 -15.60
N LYS A 51 -0.07 -8.53 -16.25
CA LYS A 51 -0.01 -7.51 -17.31
C LYS A 51 -0.08 -6.09 -16.75
N VAL A 52 -0.85 -5.88 -15.69
CA VAL A 52 -1.10 -4.57 -15.09
C VAL A 52 -0.74 -4.58 -13.61
N ILE A 53 -0.02 -3.55 -13.16
CA ILE A 53 0.09 -3.21 -11.75
C ILE A 53 -0.61 -1.88 -11.47
N ALA A 54 -1.40 -1.83 -10.41
CA ALA A 54 -2.16 -0.66 -10.00
C ALA A 54 -2.09 -0.46 -8.47
N ALA A 55 -2.30 0.76 -7.99
CA ALA A 55 -2.32 1.04 -6.56
C ALA A 55 -3.32 2.13 -6.18
N LEU A 56 -4.14 1.86 -5.16
CA LEU A 56 -4.99 2.84 -4.48
C LEU A 56 -4.54 2.98 -3.02
N GLY A 57 -4.93 4.07 -2.37
CA GLY A 57 -4.59 4.29 -0.97
C GLY A 57 -4.46 5.75 -0.59
N ASP A 58 -3.61 5.98 0.40
CA ASP A 58 -3.34 7.28 0.99
C ASP A 58 -1.95 7.85 0.63
N SER A 59 -1.48 8.81 1.42
CA SER A 59 -0.20 9.50 1.29
C SER A 59 1.01 8.57 1.25
N LEU A 60 0.98 7.45 1.98
CA LEU A 60 2.06 6.47 1.92
C LEU A 60 2.12 5.76 0.57
N THR A 61 0.97 5.50 -0.07
CA THR A 61 0.94 4.93 -1.43
C THR A 61 1.36 5.94 -2.50
N THR A 62 1.19 7.24 -2.27
CA THR A 62 1.76 8.30 -3.14
C THR A 62 3.26 8.53 -2.97
N ALA A 63 3.89 7.95 -1.94
CA ALA A 63 5.28 8.19 -1.52
C ALA A 63 5.58 9.69 -1.29
N ILE A 64 4.72 10.36 -0.51
CA ILE A 64 4.88 11.78 -0.19
C ILE A 64 6.18 12.04 0.59
N GLY A 65 6.96 13.04 0.15
CA GLY A 65 8.24 13.40 0.75
C GLY A 65 9.36 12.34 0.65
N ALA A 66 9.15 11.20 -0.01
CA ALA A 66 10.03 10.02 0.10
C ALA A 66 11.48 10.22 -0.37
N ASN A 67 11.73 11.18 -1.27
CA ASN A 67 13.08 11.61 -1.67
C ASN A 67 13.23 13.15 -1.55
N ALA A 68 12.53 13.75 -0.59
CA ALA A 68 12.73 15.15 -0.21
C ALA A 68 14.08 15.35 0.49
N THR A 69 14.65 16.55 0.39
CA THR A 69 15.96 16.93 0.96
C THR A 69 15.87 17.98 2.07
N ASN A 70 14.68 18.55 2.26
CA ASN A 70 14.32 19.54 3.27
C ASN A 70 12.78 19.57 3.43
N VAL A 71 12.28 20.35 4.39
CA VAL A 71 10.84 20.46 4.70
C VAL A 71 9.97 20.94 3.52
N LEU A 72 10.51 21.75 2.59
CA LEU A 72 9.77 22.25 1.42
C LEU A 72 9.47 21.14 0.40
N GLY A 73 10.19 20.02 0.45
CA GLY A 73 9.94 18.85 -0.39
C GLY A 73 8.80 17.95 0.11
N ILE A 74 8.20 18.21 1.28
CA ILE A 74 7.10 17.37 1.82
C ILE A 74 5.91 17.30 0.85
N PRO A 75 5.36 18.40 0.28
CA PRO A 75 4.19 18.31 -0.62
C PRO A 75 4.43 17.62 -1.97
N ILE A 76 5.63 17.09 -2.22
CA ILE A 76 5.97 16.37 -3.45
C ILE A 76 5.68 14.88 -3.24
N GLU A 77 4.85 14.32 -4.11
CA GLU A 77 4.47 12.91 -4.12
C GLU A 77 5.41 12.15 -5.07
N PHE A 78 6.38 11.43 -4.52
CA PHE A 78 7.41 10.74 -5.31
C PHE A 78 6.90 9.39 -5.84
N ARG A 79 5.76 9.38 -6.54
CA ARG A 79 5.04 8.16 -6.97
C ARG A 79 5.96 7.11 -7.65
N HIS A 80 6.94 7.56 -8.43
CA HIS A 80 7.99 6.76 -9.06
C HIS A 80 8.92 5.95 -8.14
N VAL A 81 9.03 6.26 -6.85
CA VAL A 81 9.74 5.44 -5.84
C VAL A 81 8.79 4.76 -4.85
N SER A 82 7.48 4.79 -5.10
CA SER A 82 6.50 4.17 -4.22
C SER A 82 6.65 2.65 -4.20
N TRP A 83 6.85 2.11 -3.00
CA TRP A 83 6.97 0.69 -2.67
C TRP A 83 6.10 -0.27 -3.52
N SER A 84 4.83 0.06 -3.75
CA SER A 84 3.88 -0.84 -4.42
C SER A 84 3.81 -0.69 -5.95
N ILE A 85 4.35 0.37 -6.55
CA ILE A 85 4.05 0.73 -7.95
C ILE A 85 5.07 1.66 -8.65
N GLY A 86 6.06 2.19 -7.94
CA GLY A 86 7.03 3.13 -8.50
C GLY A 86 7.85 2.52 -9.63
N GLY A 87 7.87 3.18 -10.79
CA GLY A 87 8.52 2.70 -12.00
C GLY A 87 9.86 3.36 -12.32
N HIS A 88 10.52 3.99 -11.35
CA HIS A 88 11.82 4.64 -11.55
C HIS A 88 12.91 3.62 -11.90
N GLY A 89 13.60 3.81 -13.02
CA GLY A 89 14.71 2.96 -13.44
C GLY A 89 14.34 1.47 -13.50
N SER A 90 15.25 0.64 -13.00
CA SER A 90 15.12 -0.80 -12.82
C SER A 90 15.04 -1.18 -11.34
N TYR A 91 14.86 -2.47 -11.08
CA TYR A 91 15.02 -3.06 -9.74
C TYR A 91 16.33 -2.69 -9.04
N GLN A 92 17.44 -2.55 -9.79
CA GLN A 92 18.74 -2.21 -9.21
C GLN A 92 18.83 -0.73 -8.78
N ASP A 93 18.00 0.15 -9.34
CA ASP A 93 17.99 1.58 -9.02
C ASP A 93 17.09 1.87 -7.81
N VAL A 94 15.86 1.32 -7.82
CA VAL A 94 14.90 1.38 -6.70
C VAL A 94 14.08 0.10 -6.65
N ILE A 95 14.04 -0.53 -5.47
CA ILE A 95 13.22 -1.72 -5.22
C ILE A 95 11.76 -1.32 -4.98
N THR A 96 10.90 -1.60 -5.96
CA THR A 96 9.45 -1.49 -5.84
C THR A 96 8.81 -2.78 -6.34
N LEU A 97 7.57 -3.07 -5.95
CA LEU A 97 6.83 -4.22 -6.48
C LEU A 97 6.71 -4.16 -8.02
N ALA A 98 6.52 -2.97 -8.60
CA ALA A 98 6.52 -2.80 -10.06
C ALA A 98 7.88 -3.16 -10.69
N ASN A 99 8.99 -2.73 -10.09
CA ASN A 99 10.33 -3.04 -10.58
C ASN A 99 10.75 -4.49 -10.33
N ILE A 100 10.26 -5.16 -9.28
CA ILE A 100 10.44 -6.61 -9.09
C ILE A 100 9.62 -7.36 -10.15
N VAL A 101 8.33 -7.03 -10.36
CA VAL A 101 7.49 -7.65 -11.39
C VAL A 101 8.07 -7.44 -12.79
N ARG A 102 8.72 -6.30 -13.08
CA ARG A 102 9.44 -6.06 -14.35
C ARG A 102 10.56 -7.06 -14.66
N LEU A 103 11.13 -7.74 -13.66
CA LEU A 103 12.11 -8.83 -13.89
C LEU A 103 11.45 -10.08 -14.49
N PHE A 104 10.17 -10.29 -14.22
CA PHE A 104 9.36 -11.42 -14.69
C PHE A 104 8.52 -11.06 -15.94
N ASN A 105 8.02 -9.82 -16.03
CA ASN A 105 7.37 -9.27 -17.21
C ASN A 105 7.81 -7.81 -17.45
N PRO A 106 8.78 -7.55 -18.35
CA PRO A 106 9.24 -6.19 -18.64
C PRO A 106 8.17 -5.31 -19.31
N ASN A 107 7.07 -5.91 -19.82
CA ASN A 107 5.97 -5.21 -20.48
C ASN A 107 4.76 -4.96 -19.55
N VAL A 108 4.97 -4.97 -18.22
CA VAL A 108 3.93 -4.66 -17.24
C VAL A 108 3.53 -3.17 -17.29
N LEU A 109 2.22 -2.93 -17.39
CA LEU A 109 1.61 -1.61 -17.49
C LEU A 109 1.29 -1.02 -16.11
N GLY A 110 1.22 0.32 -16.02
CA GLY A 110 0.71 1.03 -14.85
C GLY A 110 1.74 1.49 -13.81
N ALA A 111 2.99 1.05 -13.91
CA ALA A 111 4.08 1.53 -13.05
C ALA A 111 4.24 3.06 -13.14
N ALA A 112 4.32 3.76 -12.01
CA ALA A 112 4.32 5.23 -11.96
C ALA A 112 5.69 5.80 -12.42
N PRO A 113 5.77 6.62 -13.48
CA PRO A 113 7.06 7.08 -14.00
C PRO A 113 7.63 8.34 -13.32
N ALA A 114 6.78 9.19 -12.71
CA ALA A 114 7.17 10.54 -12.29
C ALA A 114 6.89 10.86 -10.81
N LYS A 115 7.14 12.12 -10.44
CA LYS A 115 6.66 12.75 -9.19
C LYS A 115 5.51 13.69 -9.52
N THR A 116 4.54 13.78 -8.61
CA THR A 116 3.43 14.73 -8.69
C THR A 116 3.50 15.71 -7.51
N VAL A 117 2.59 16.70 -7.48
CA VAL A 117 2.50 17.67 -6.38
C VAL A 117 1.15 17.49 -5.70
N HIS A 118 1.15 17.35 -4.37
CA HIS A 118 -0.07 17.22 -3.59
C HIS A 118 -1.06 18.36 -3.87
N GLY A 119 -2.35 18.03 -4.00
CA GLY A 119 -3.42 19.00 -4.31
C GLY A 119 -3.43 19.48 -5.77
N THR A 120 -2.50 19.04 -6.61
CA THR A 120 -2.45 19.36 -8.05
C THR A 120 -2.94 18.17 -8.87
N SER A 121 -3.75 18.42 -9.91
CA SER A 121 -4.15 17.37 -10.85
C SER A 121 -2.95 16.96 -11.72
N ALA A 122 -2.73 15.65 -11.88
CA ALA A 122 -1.62 15.10 -12.66
C ALA A 122 -2.13 14.03 -13.65
N PRO A 123 -1.58 13.95 -14.87
CA PRO A 123 -2.01 13.00 -15.89
C PRO A 123 -1.49 11.57 -15.62
N LEU A 124 -2.12 10.58 -16.26
CA LEU A 124 -1.68 9.17 -16.21
C LEU A 124 -0.24 8.95 -16.70
N SER A 125 0.28 9.85 -17.54
CA SER A 125 1.70 9.87 -17.96
C SER A 125 2.68 10.23 -16.84
N GLU A 126 2.20 10.72 -15.70
CA GLU A 126 2.99 11.02 -14.50
C GLU A 126 2.65 10.08 -13.33
N THR A 127 1.37 9.79 -13.12
CA THR A 127 0.91 8.91 -12.02
C THR A 127 1.05 7.42 -12.33
N GLY A 128 1.07 7.02 -13.60
CA GLY A 128 0.71 5.64 -13.97
C GLY A 128 -0.68 5.30 -13.41
N PHE A 129 -0.85 4.04 -12.96
CA PHE A 129 -2.03 3.59 -12.22
C PHE A 129 -1.83 3.66 -10.69
N ASN A 130 -0.91 4.50 -10.21
CA ASN A 130 -0.91 4.95 -8.82
C ASN A 130 -1.97 6.04 -8.67
N LEU A 131 -3.20 5.64 -8.34
CA LEU A 131 -4.36 6.54 -8.18
C LEU A 131 -4.68 6.81 -6.69
N ALA A 132 -3.73 6.52 -5.80
CA ALA A 132 -3.75 6.94 -4.41
C ALA A 132 -3.72 8.47 -4.27
N VAL A 133 -4.25 8.99 -3.16
CA VAL A 133 -4.27 10.44 -2.90
C VAL A 133 -3.90 10.70 -1.44
N THR A 134 -2.94 11.61 -1.24
CA THR A 134 -2.52 12.07 0.08
C THR A 134 -3.70 12.55 0.92
N GLY A 135 -3.81 12.05 2.15
CA GLY A 135 -4.87 12.40 3.11
C GLY A 135 -6.21 11.70 2.89
N HIS A 136 -6.35 10.81 1.90
CA HIS A 136 -7.55 9.98 1.80
C HIS A 136 -7.62 8.91 2.91
N ASN A 137 -8.83 8.68 3.41
CA ASN A 137 -9.17 7.55 4.27
C ASN A 137 -10.09 6.59 3.50
N THR A 138 -10.52 5.50 4.12
CA THR A 138 -11.21 4.42 3.41
C THR A 138 -12.58 4.85 2.88
N PHE A 139 -13.16 5.97 3.36
CA PHE A 139 -14.33 6.62 2.75
C PHE A 139 -14.05 7.21 1.35
N ASN A 140 -12.82 7.55 1.02
CA ASN A 140 -12.46 8.10 -0.28
C ASN A 140 -12.09 7.02 -1.32
N LEU A 141 -11.74 5.81 -0.86
CA LEU A 141 -11.52 4.64 -1.70
C LEU A 141 -12.57 4.41 -2.81
N PRO A 142 -13.92 4.59 -2.64
CA PRO A 142 -14.91 4.60 -3.75
C PRO A 142 -14.57 5.47 -4.96
N GLY A 143 -13.91 6.62 -4.75
CA GLY A 143 -13.57 7.54 -5.83
C GLY A 143 -12.41 6.99 -6.65
N GLN A 144 -11.34 6.63 -5.94
CA GLN A 144 -10.14 5.98 -6.51
C GLN A 144 -10.52 4.68 -7.23
N THR A 145 -11.45 3.92 -6.64
CA THR A 145 -12.06 2.70 -7.16
C THR A 145 -12.64 2.89 -8.56
N ARG A 146 -13.61 3.81 -8.70
CA ARG A 146 -14.30 4.04 -9.97
C ARG A 146 -13.34 4.61 -11.00
N HIS A 147 -12.49 5.54 -10.58
CA HIS A 147 -11.47 6.11 -11.45
C HIS A 147 -10.55 5.03 -12.04
N LEU A 148 -10.13 4.02 -11.27
CA LEU A 148 -9.33 2.91 -11.79
C LEU A 148 -10.11 2.02 -12.77
N ILE A 149 -11.39 1.71 -12.49
CA ILE A 149 -12.26 0.96 -13.43
C ILE A 149 -12.31 1.69 -14.77
N ASP A 150 -12.66 2.97 -14.72
CA ASP A 150 -12.85 3.81 -15.90
C ASP A 150 -11.52 4.02 -16.65
N THR A 151 -10.39 4.13 -15.94
CA THR A 151 -9.05 4.15 -16.54
C THR A 151 -8.73 2.84 -17.26
N LEU A 152 -8.88 1.68 -16.61
CA LEU A 152 -8.50 0.40 -17.20
C LEU A 152 -9.42 -0.01 -18.37
N ARG A 153 -10.71 0.32 -18.32
CA ARG A 153 -11.67 0.04 -19.42
C ARG A 153 -11.43 0.86 -20.68
N ASN A 154 -10.79 2.02 -20.56
CA ASN A 154 -10.51 2.91 -21.68
C ASN A 154 -9.01 2.95 -22.04
N TYR A 155 -8.20 2.02 -21.53
CA TYR A 155 -6.76 1.99 -21.78
C TYR A 155 -6.42 1.21 -23.05
N GLU A 156 -5.83 1.89 -24.04
CA GLU A 156 -5.41 1.27 -25.30
C GLU A 156 -4.33 0.20 -25.08
N GLY A 157 -4.48 -0.97 -25.70
CA GLY A 157 -3.51 -2.07 -25.58
C GLY A 157 -3.61 -2.91 -24.29
N LEU A 158 -4.72 -2.80 -23.55
CA LEU A 158 -5.10 -3.66 -22.42
C LEU A 158 -6.40 -4.43 -22.73
N ASN A 159 -6.42 -5.75 -22.54
CA ASN A 159 -7.70 -6.46 -22.49
C ASN A 159 -8.30 -6.30 -21.08
N PHE A 160 -9.46 -5.64 -20.96
CA PHE A 160 -10.09 -5.46 -19.64
C PHE A 160 -10.56 -6.79 -19.02
N ASP A 161 -10.90 -7.78 -19.82
CA ASP A 161 -11.48 -9.04 -19.34
C ASP A 161 -10.41 -10.13 -19.12
N GLU A 162 -9.41 -10.25 -20.02
CA GLU A 162 -8.43 -11.36 -20.00
C GLU A 162 -7.10 -11.07 -19.25
N ASP A 163 -6.60 -9.82 -19.25
CA ASP A 163 -5.25 -9.54 -18.74
C ASP A 163 -5.20 -9.49 -17.20
N TRP A 164 -4.25 -10.19 -16.56
CA TRP A 164 -4.14 -10.18 -15.08
C TRP A 164 -3.72 -8.80 -14.52
N LYS A 165 -4.49 -8.34 -13.53
CA LYS A 165 -4.42 -7.00 -12.92
C LYS A 165 -4.09 -7.10 -11.43
N LEU A 166 -2.85 -6.83 -11.05
CA LEU A 166 -2.41 -6.80 -9.65
C LEU A 166 -2.67 -5.43 -9.02
N LEU A 167 -3.71 -5.33 -8.18
CA LEU A 167 -3.95 -4.14 -7.37
C LEU A 167 -3.34 -4.27 -5.98
N THR A 168 -2.58 -3.27 -5.53
CA THR A 168 -2.26 -3.08 -4.10
C THR A 168 -3.14 -1.97 -3.50
N ILE A 169 -3.68 -2.19 -2.29
CA ILE A 169 -4.28 -1.14 -1.47
C ILE A 169 -3.63 -1.10 -0.09
N LEU A 170 -3.19 0.10 0.31
CA LEU A 170 -2.88 0.45 1.69
C LEU A 170 -3.61 1.73 2.05
N ILE A 171 -4.54 1.59 2.99
CA ILE A 171 -5.38 2.66 3.54
C ILE A 171 -5.91 2.19 4.91
N GLY A 172 -6.37 3.12 5.76
CA GLY A 172 -6.86 2.81 7.12
C GLY A 172 -6.11 3.54 8.23
N MET A 173 -4.89 4.02 7.98
CA MET A 173 -4.16 4.85 8.96
C MET A 173 -4.88 6.18 9.18
N ASN A 174 -5.32 6.83 8.09
CA ASN A 174 -6.15 8.03 8.19
C ASN A 174 -7.50 7.73 8.86
N ASP A 175 -8.14 6.57 8.65
CA ASP A 175 -9.39 6.23 9.35
C ASP A 175 -9.24 6.09 10.88
N ILE A 176 -8.03 5.81 11.39
CA ILE A 176 -7.75 5.80 12.83
C ILE A 176 -7.46 7.22 13.34
N CYS A 177 -6.82 8.06 12.51
CA CYS A 177 -6.64 9.49 12.81
C CYS A 177 -7.94 10.32 12.65
N ASP A 178 -8.90 9.84 11.83
CA ASP A 178 -10.20 10.42 11.49
C ASP A 178 -11.40 9.68 12.14
N TYR A 179 -11.15 8.74 13.06
CA TYR A 179 -12.09 7.71 13.60
C TYR A 179 -13.54 8.17 13.85
N CYS A 180 -13.71 9.45 14.19
CA CYS A 180 -14.98 10.15 14.36
C CYS A 180 -15.93 10.25 13.13
N LYS A 181 -15.62 9.70 11.93
CA LYS A 181 -16.41 9.91 10.69
C LYS A 181 -16.55 8.66 9.77
N ASP A 182 -17.62 8.61 8.96
CA ASP A 182 -18.13 7.45 8.17
C ASP A 182 -18.51 7.82 6.68
N LYS A 183 -18.75 6.96 5.64
CA LYS A 183 -18.09 5.74 5.04
C LYS A 183 -18.92 5.08 3.85
N VAL A 184 -18.34 4.60 2.69
CA VAL A 184 -18.71 3.48 1.69
C VAL A 184 -18.00 3.47 0.24
N PRO A 185 -17.75 2.30 -0.49
CA PRO A 185 -16.60 2.00 -1.48
C PRO A 185 -16.80 0.99 -2.73
N ARG A 186 -15.79 0.23 -3.35
CA ARG A 186 -15.77 -1.22 -3.97
C ARG A 186 -14.63 -1.81 -4.97
N MET A 187 -13.72 -2.81 -4.64
CA MET A 187 -12.47 -3.32 -5.39
C MET A 187 -11.97 -4.85 -5.42
N ILE A 188 -11.11 -5.32 -6.38
CA ILE A 188 -10.21 -6.53 -6.22
C ILE A 188 -8.91 -6.10 -5.54
N VAL A 189 -8.26 -6.88 -4.65
CA VAL A 189 -7.26 -6.28 -3.72
C VAL A 189 -6.16 -7.20 -3.15
N ASN A 190 -4.88 -6.79 -3.23
CA ASN A 190 -3.88 -7.08 -2.18
C ASN A 190 -4.04 -6.04 -1.06
N VAL A 191 -4.57 -6.40 0.10
CA VAL A 191 -4.67 -5.46 1.23
C VAL A 191 -3.43 -5.63 2.10
N VAL A 192 -2.72 -4.54 2.37
CA VAL A 192 -1.59 -4.56 3.30
C VAL A 192 -2.04 -4.13 4.70
N GLN A 193 -1.69 -4.93 5.71
CA GLN A 193 -2.10 -4.69 7.09
C GLN A 193 -1.35 -3.50 7.69
N ILE A 194 -2.09 -2.54 8.28
CA ILE A 194 -1.49 -1.44 9.04
C ILE A 194 -0.70 -1.94 10.26
N LEU A 195 0.43 -1.28 10.55
CA LEU A 195 1.28 -1.53 11.72
C LEU A 195 0.69 -1.00 13.05
N PRO A 196 1.23 -1.39 14.22
CA PRO A 196 0.82 -0.85 15.51
C PRO A 196 1.15 0.64 15.61
N MET A 197 0.14 1.47 15.91
CA MET A 197 0.32 2.93 15.83
C MET A 197 0.98 3.52 17.09
N GLU A 198 0.91 2.89 18.26
CA GLU A 198 1.49 3.45 19.49
C GLU A 198 3.01 3.68 19.38
N THR A 199 3.75 2.75 18.77
CA THR A 199 5.22 2.81 18.76
C THR A 199 5.76 3.88 17.81
N LEU A 200 4.96 4.33 16.82
CA LEU A 200 5.23 5.54 16.03
C LEU A 200 5.33 6.82 16.89
N ARG A 201 4.75 6.85 18.10
CA ARG A 201 4.92 7.98 19.05
C ARG A 201 6.37 8.19 19.48
N GLN A 202 7.27 7.22 19.25
CA GLN A 202 8.71 7.33 19.49
C GLN A 202 9.46 8.08 18.37
N VAL A 203 8.85 8.22 17.19
CA VAL A 203 9.46 8.84 15.99
C VAL A 203 9.27 10.36 16.06
N GLN A 204 10.07 11.04 16.89
CA GLN A 204 9.98 12.50 17.09
C GLN A 204 11.37 13.18 17.02
N ARG A 205 11.41 14.37 16.39
CA ARG A 205 12.54 15.33 16.45
C ARG A 205 11.98 16.75 16.66
N PRO A 206 12.74 17.68 17.27
CA PRO A 206 12.31 19.07 17.47
C PRO A 206 12.50 19.90 16.18
N THR A 207 11.89 19.48 15.08
CA THR A 207 11.96 20.15 13.76
C THR A 207 10.57 20.57 13.28
N PRO A 208 10.43 21.61 12.44
CA PRO A 208 9.12 22.09 11.99
C PRO A 208 8.27 21.02 11.32
N GLY A 209 8.86 20.20 10.43
CA GLY A 209 8.13 19.11 9.77
C GLY A 209 7.57 18.07 10.74
N CYS A 210 8.36 17.63 11.72
CA CYS A 210 7.92 16.68 12.74
C CYS A 210 6.95 17.28 13.78
N LEU A 211 6.76 18.60 13.78
CA LEU A 211 5.67 19.25 14.52
C LEU A 211 4.35 19.30 13.71
N LEU A 212 4.39 19.35 12.37
CA LEU A 212 3.20 19.25 11.52
C LEU A 212 2.49 17.89 11.67
N GLN A 213 3.26 16.83 11.90
CA GLN A 213 2.78 15.48 12.19
C GLN A 213 1.78 15.42 13.37
N ARG A 214 1.94 16.30 14.37
CA ARG A 214 1.01 16.46 15.51
C ARG A 214 -0.34 17.08 15.13
N ALA A 215 -0.47 17.68 13.94
CA ALA A 215 -1.74 18.17 13.42
C ALA A 215 -2.54 17.07 12.71
N PHE A 216 -1.89 16.27 11.86
CA PHE A 216 -2.55 15.24 11.04
C PHE A 216 -3.08 14.07 11.87
N CYS A 217 -2.21 13.37 12.63
CA CYS A 217 -2.62 12.24 13.48
C CYS A 217 -2.72 12.64 14.94
N SER A 218 -3.46 13.72 15.21
CA SER A 218 -3.40 14.40 16.51
C SER A 218 -3.94 13.56 17.68
N CYS A 219 -4.88 12.63 17.42
CA CYS A 219 -5.38 11.66 18.38
C CYS A 219 -4.31 10.67 18.87
N LEU A 220 -3.27 10.37 18.07
CA LEU A 220 -2.19 9.47 18.46
C LEU A 220 -1.11 10.19 19.30
N ILE A 221 -0.81 11.44 18.93
CA ILE A 221 0.42 12.11 19.40
C ILE A 221 0.17 13.08 20.57
N LYS A 222 -1.06 13.62 20.71
CA LYS A 222 -1.41 14.53 21.82
C LYS A 222 -1.68 13.85 23.16
N PRO A 223 -2.33 12.67 23.25
CA PRO A 223 -2.63 12.06 24.54
C PRO A 223 -1.36 11.65 25.32
N GLY A 224 -1.46 11.73 26.65
CA GLY A 224 -0.39 11.32 27.56
C GLY A 224 -0.12 9.81 27.51
N ALA A 225 1.09 9.40 27.88
CA ALA A 225 1.39 7.96 28.04
C ALA A 225 0.46 7.34 29.10
N GLY A 226 -0.19 6.21 28.77
CA GLY A 226 -1.12 5.51 29.65
C GLY A 226 -2.49 6.17 29.86
N SER A 227 -2.82 7.28 29.17
CA SER A 227 -4.14 7.93 29.27
C SER A 227 -5.27 7.04 28.71
N PRO A 228 -6.54 7.28 29.10
CA PRO A 228 -7.68 6.56 28.53
C PRO A 228 -7.75 6.69 27.01
N ASP A 229 -7.63 7.90 26.48
CA ASP A 229 -7.73 8.22 25.05
C ASP A 229 -6.69 7.45 24.21
N LEU A 230 -5.47 7.26 24.76
CA LEU A 230 -4.42 6.49 24.09
C LEU A 230 -4.74 4.99 24.09
N LYS A 231 -5.30 4.46 25.19
CA LYS A 231 -5.71 3.06 25.29
C LYS A 231 -6.86 2.76 24.33
N GLU A 232 -7.87 3.62 24.29
CA GLU A 232 -8.99 3.51 23.35
C GLU A 232 -8.48 3.49 21.90
N LEU A 233 -7.56 4.38 21.54
CA LEU A 233 -6.97 4.42 20.19
C LEU A 233 -6.19 3.14 19.85
N VAL A 234 -5.45 2.57 20.80
CA VAL A 234 -4.72 1.29 20.62
C VAL A 234 -5.71 0.12 20.50
N GLU A 235 -6.78 0.10 21.30
CA GLU A 235 -7.85 -0.90 21.19
C GLU A 235 -8.58 -0.80 19.83
N ILE A 236 -8.85 0.42 19.33
CA ILE A 236 -9.38 0.67 17.99
C ILE A 236 -8.42 0.19 16.90
N ASN A 237 -7.11 0.44 17.03
CA ASN A 237 -6.10 -0.01 16.06
C ASN A 237 -6.02 -1.54 16.00
N LEU A 238 -6.04 -2.24 17.14
CA LEU A 238 -6.06 -3.70 17.22
C LEU A 238 -7.38 -4.30 16.70
N GLU A 239 -8.53 -3.71 17.04
CA GLU A 239 -9.84 -4.15 16.56
C GLU A 239 -10.02 -3.87 15.05
N PHE A 240 -9.38 -2.82 14.50
CA PHE A 240 -9.27 -2.60 13.06
C PHE A 240 -8.48 -3.73 12.39
N GLN A 241 -7.27 -4.06 12.88
CA GLN A 241 -6.49 -5.19 12.35
C GLN A 241 -7.32 -6.49 12.36
N LYS A 242 -7.92 -6.81 13.50
CA LYS A 242 -8.74 -8.01 13.70
C LYS A 242 -9.99 -8.07 12.81
N ARG A 243 -10.68 -6.95 12.60
CA ARG A 243 -11.85 -6.90 11.69
C ARG A 243 -11.47 -6.95 10.22
N LEU A 244 -10.32 -6.38 9.86
CA LEU A 244 -9.76 -6.53 8.53
C LEU A 244 -9.43 -8.01 8.25
N GLU A 245 -8.77 -8.68 9.19
CA GLU A 245 -8.55 -10.13 9.14
C GLU A 245 -9.86 -10.92 9.03
N GLN A 246 -10.83 -10.72 9.92
CA GLN A 246 -12.12 -11.42 9.89
C GLN A 246 -12.87 -11.24 8.56
N LEU A 247 -12.78 -10.05 7.96
CA LEU A 247 -13.41 -9.74 6.69
C LEU A 247 -12.73 -10.51 5.53
N LEU A 248 -11.40 -10.50 5.46
CA LEU A 248 -10.63 -11.09 4.36
C LEU A 248 -10.39 -12.60 4.51
N TYR A 249 -10.52 -13.13 5.73
CA TYR A 249 -10.61 -14.57 5.98
C TYR A 249 -12.01 -15.16 5.75
N SER A 250 -13.01 -14.33 5.38
CA SER A 250 -14.26 -14.85 4.82
C SER A 250 -14.07 -15.34 3.37
N ASP A 251 -14.92 -16.26 2.92
CA ASP A 251 -14.92 -16.74 1.53
C ASP A 251 -15.60 -15.75 0.56
N SER A 252 -16.10 -14.61 1.05
CA SER A 252 -16.93 -13.63 0.32
C SER A 252 -16.26 -12.98 -0.91
N PHE A 253 -14.95 -13.17 -1.05
CA PHE A 253 -14.06 -12.44 -1.96
C PHE A 253 -13.10 -13.37 -2.72
N PHE A 254 -13.49 -14.64 -2.90
CA PHE A 254 -12.74 -15.65 -3.65
C PHE A 254 -13.63 -16.31 -4.70
N ARG A 255 -13.09 -16.45 -5.92
CA ARG A 255 -13.63 -17.15 -7.09
C ARG A 255 -12.45 -17.67 -7.92
N GLU A 256 -12.75 -18.40 -8.99
CA GLU A 256 -11.76 -18.82 -9.99
C GLU A 256 -11.00 -17.63 -10.59
N ASP A 257 -11.70 -16.56 -10.97
CA ASP A 257 -11.17 -15.35 -11.62
C ASP A 257 -10.73 -14.24 -10.64
N PHE A 258 -11.02 -14.38 -9.34
CA PHE A 258 -11.00 -13.24 -8.40
C PHE A 258 -10.53 -13.67 -7.01
N ALA A 259 -9.54 -12.96 -6.44
CA ALA A 259 -9.12 -13.14 -5.06
C ALA A 259 -8.84 -11.79 -4.37
N VAL A 260 -9.01 -11.77 -3.04
CA VAL A 260 -8.47 -10.72 -2.17
C VAL A 260 -7.53 -11.34 -1.15
N VAL A 261 -6.25 -10.98 -1.20
CA VAL A 261 -5.24 -11.53 -0.30
C VAL A 261 -4.79 -10.46 0.70
N LEU A 262 -4.84 -10.82 1.98
CA LEU A 262 -4.23 -10.03 3.05
C LEU A 262 -2.73 -10.34 3.10
N GLN A 263 -1.91 -9.29 3.09
CA GLN A 263 -0.46 -9.38 3.20
C GLN A 263 -0.05 -8.74 4.54
N PRO A 264 0.00 -9.53 5.64
CA PRO A 264 0.02 -9.02 7.00
C PRO A 264 1.41 -8.61 7.53
N PHE A 265 2.48 -8.65 6.72
CA PHE A 265 3.87 -8.49 7.18
C PHE A 265 4.15 -7.33 8.16
N MET A 266 3.41 -6.22 8.08
CA MET A 266 3.54 -5.06 8.97
C MET A 266 2.79 -5.14 10.32
N LYS A 267 1.90 -6.13 10.54
CA LYS A 267 0.97 -6.19 11.70
C LYS A 267 1.64 -6.03 13.07
N HIS A 268 2.91 -6.45 13.17
CA HIS A 268 3.72 -6.44 14.39
C HIS A 268 5.05 -5.65 14.23
N ALA A 269 5.19 -4.88 13.16
CA ALA A 269 6.45 -4.22 12.81
C ALA A 269 6.73 -3.00 13.69
N ASP A 270 7.81 -3.07 14.48
CA ASP A 270 8.28 -1.97 15.32
C ASP A 270 9.21 -1.03 14.52
N PRO A 271 9.18 0.29 14.75
CA PRO A 271 10.02 1.26 14.05
C PRO A 271 11.51 0.88 14.04
N PRO A 272 12.22 1.06 12.91
CA PRO A 272 13.61 0.67 12.78
C PRO A 272 14.52 1.42 13.77
N ARG A 273 15.53 0.73 14.29
CA ARG A 273 16.47 1.25 15.30
C ARG A 273 17.90 1.03 14.88
N LEU A 274 18.76 2.00 15.23
CA LEU A 274 20.20 1.85 15.19
C LEU A 274 20.67 0.90 16.31
N PRO A 275 21.89 0.32 16.25
CA PRO A 275 22.48 -0.46 17.35
C PRO A 275 22.57 0.25 18.72
N SER A 276 22.33 1.56 18.76
CA SER A 276 22.20 2.36 19.99
C SER A 276 20.78 2.38 20.60
N GLY A 277 19.84 1.59 20.06
CA GLY A 277 18.43 1.55 20.47
C GLY A 277 17.56 2.74 20.03
N LYS A 278 18.19 3.82 19.56
CA LYS A 278 17.52 5.01 19.00
C LYS A 278 16.89 4.70 17.64
N ILE A 279 15.75 5.32 17.35
CA ILE A 279 15.07 5.25 16.05
C ILE A 279 16.03 5.63 14.91
N ASP A 280 16.08 4.81 13.87
CA ASP A 280 16.78 5.13 12.64
C ASP A 280 15.94 6.08 11.78
N MET A 281 16.19 7.38 11.98
CA MET A 281 15.52 8.46 11.29
C MET A 281 15.86 8.58 9.79
N THR A 282 16.76 7.73 9.24
CA THR A 282 16.98 7.65 7.77
C THR A 282 15.83 6.98 7.04
N PHE A 283 15.02 6.17 7.74
CA PHE A 283 13.80 5.57 7.21
C PHE A 283 12.62 6.54 7.06
N PHE A 284 12.59 7.65 7.81
CA PHE A 284 11.43 8.54 7.88
C PHE A 284 11.68 9.88 7.16
N THR A 285 10.68 10.45 6.50
CA THR A 285 10.81 11.72 5.77
C THR A 285 10.93 12.92 6.74
N HIS A 286 10.76 14.13 6.23
CA HIS A 286 10.89 15.38 6.96
C HIS A 286 9.75 15.62 7.97
N ASP A 287 8.64 14.87 7.87
CA ASP A 287 7.51 14.90 8.80
C ASP A 287 7.60 13.90 9.96
N CYS A 288 8.64 13.05 10.03
CA CYS A 288 8.74 11.95 11.02
C CYS A 288 7.59 10.92 10.96
N PHE A 289 6.84 10.82 9.86
CA PHE A 289 5.70 9.90 9.72
C PHE A 289 5.78 9.02 8.47
N HIS A 290 5.94 9.62 7.29
CA HIS A 290 6.06 8.87 6.04
C HIS A 290 7.47 8.27 5.89
N PHE A 291 7.60 7.27 5.02
CA PHE A 291 8.88 6.61 4.76
C PHE A 291 9.68 7.28 3.62
N THR A 292 11.01 7.25 3.74
CA THR A 292 11.94 7.58 2.63
C THR A 292 11.99 6.44 1.62
N ILE A 293 12.74 6.60 0.51
CA ILE A 293 13.08 5.48 -0.39
C ILE A 293 13.54 4.24 0.40
N LYS A 294 14.37 4.42 1.45
CA LYS A 294 14.88 3.32 2.28
C LYS A 294 13.76 2.48 2.88
N GLY A 295 12.72 3.13 3.45
CA GLY A 295 11.57 2.41 4.00
C GLY A 295 10.65 1.85 2.91
N HIS A 296 10.45 2.57 1.81
CA HIS A 296 9.65 2.07 0.71
C HIS A 296 10.19 0.78 0.08
N GLU A 297 11.50 0.62 0.01
CA GLU A 297 12.08 -0.63 -0.51
C GLU A 297 11.84 -1.82 0.43
N GLU A 298 12.04 -1.67 1.74
CA GLU A 298 11.73 -2.76 2.68
C GLU A 298 10.23 -3.09 2.71
N LEU A 299 9.34 -2.10 2.52
CA LEU A 299 7.91 -2.35 2.30
C LEU A 299 7.64 -3.16 1.02
N ALA A 300 8.35 -2.86 -0.07
CA ALA A 300 8.22 -3.59 -1.34
C ALA A 300 8.67 -5.06 -1.21
N LYS A 301 9.79 -5.30 -0.51
CA LYS A 301 10.29 -6.66 -0.24
C LYS A 301 9.36 -7.45 0.67
N GLY A 302 8.86 -6.82 1.75
CA GLY A 302 7.89 -7.44 2.66
C GLY A 302 6.61 -7.88 1.95
N LEU A 303 6.07 -7.01 1.07
CA LEU A 303 4.90 -7.34 0.25
C LEU A 303 5.20 -8.47 -0.75
N TRP A 304 6.32 -8.40 -1.48
CA TRP A 304 6.70 -9.45 -2.43
C TRP A 304 6.83 -10.83 -1.77
N ASN A 305 7.55 -10.91 -0.65
CA ASN A 305 7.73 -12.18 0.07
C ASN A 305 6.38 -12.75 0.55
N ASN A 306 5.49 -11.90 1.06
CA ASN A 306 4.14 -12.31 1.48
C ASN A 306 3.26 -12.82 0.33
N MET A 307 3.45 -12.34 -0.91
CA MET A 307 2.74 -12.87 -2.08
C MET A 307 3.16 -14.29 -2.45
N PHE A 308 4.40 -14.68 -2.18
CA PHE A 308 4.96 -16.02 -2.45
C PHE A 308 5.07 -16.90 -1.20
N GLN A 309 4.20 -16.65 -0.21
CA GLN A 309 4.08 -17.45 1.01
C GLN A 309 2.61 -17.82 1.29
N PRO A 310 2.31 -19.06 1.73
CA PRO A 310 0.94 -19.53 1.99
C PRO A 310 0.28 -18.81 3.18
N ASP A 311 -1.06 -18.77 3.20
CA ASP A 311 -1.84 -18.32 4.37
C ASP A 311 -1.38 -19.09 5.63
N GLY A 312 -1.15 -18.37 6.73
CA GLY A 312 -0.56 -18.91 7.96
C GLY A 312 0.98 -19.10 7.95
N GLY A 313 1.61 -19.12 6.78
CA GLY A 313 3.07 -19.17 6.59
C GLY A 313 3.72 -17.86 6.14
N LYS A 314 2.94 -16.77 6.02
CA LYS A 314 3.43 -15.45 5.61
C LYS A 314 4.41 -14.85 6.64
N PHE A 315 5.53 -14.34 6.16
CA PHE A 315 6.57 -13.69 6.97
C PHE A 315 6.04 -12.42 7.65
N MET A 316 6.46 -12.22 8.90
CA MET A 316 6.07 -11.09 9.73
C MET A 316 7.32 -10.29 10.10
N VAL A 317 7.34 -9.00 9.74
CA VAL A 317 8.42 -8.09 10.13
C VAL A 317 8.27 -7.79 11.62
N SER A 318 9.30 -8.08 12.40
CA SER A 318 9.44 -7.65 13.79
C SER A 318 9.91 -6.20 13.87
N SER A 319 10.86 -5.81 13.01
CA SER A 319 11.29 -4.43 12.78
C SER A 319 12.04 -4.32 11.45
N PHE A 320 12.01 -3.15 10.81
CA PHE A 320 12.84 -2.84 9.64
C PHE A 320 14.30 -2.47 10.00
N SER A 321 14.76 -2.87 11.19
CA SER A 321 16.13 -2.62 11.65
C SER A 321 17.16 -3.47 10.88
N ASP A 322 16.78 -4.70 10.56
CA ASP A 322 17.53 -5.62 9.71
C ASP A 322 16.95 -5.59 8.28
N PRO A 323 17.78 -5.61 7.21
CA PRO A 323 17.27 -5.63 5.84
C PRO A 323 16.50 -6.92 5.54
N ILE A 324 15.36 -6.79 4.85
CA ILE A 324 14.64 -7.95 4.32
C ILE A 324 15.38 -8.47 3.09
N GLU A 325 15.52 -9.79 2.97
CA GLU A 325 16.00 -10.46 1.75
C GLU A 325 14.80 -10.89 0.88
N LEU A 326 14.94 -10.81 -0.44
CA LEU A 326 13.88 -11.24 -1.36
C LEU A 326 13.90 -12.75 -1.59
N ILE A 327 12.74 -13.39 -1.48
CA ILE A 327 12.55 -14.78 -1.90
C ILE A 327 12.16 -14.85 -3.38
N CYS A 328 12.63 -15.89 -4.07
CA CYS A 328 12.06 -16.27 -5.36
C CYS A 328 10.74 -17.02 -5.19
N PRO A 329 9.85 -17.00 -6.20
CA PRO A 329 8.72 -17.92 -6.26
C PRO A 329 9.21 -19.38 -6.09
N PRO A 330 8.60 -20.19 -5.21
CA PRO A 330 8.98 -21.59 -5.03
C PRO A 330 8.86 -22.40 -6.33
N MET A 331 9.78 -23.34 -6.59
CA MET A 331 9.76 -24.15 -7.81
C MET A 331 8.64 -25.20 -7.83
N ASP A 332 8.17 -25.59 -6.65
CA ASP A 332 7.02 -26.46 -6.40
C ASP A 332 5.68 -25.70 -6.37
N HIS A 333 5.71 -24.39 -6.13
CA HIS A 333 4.55 -23.50 -6.20
C HIS A 333 4.93 -22.10 -6.74
N PRO A 334 5.12 -21.96 -8.07
CA PRO A 334 5.59 -20.71 -8.70
C PRO A 334 4.49 -19.63 -8.81
N TYR A 335 3.29 -19.93 -8.32
CA TYR A 335 2.12 -19.07 -8.37
C TYR A 335 2.02 -18.16 -7.15
N ILE A 336 1.34 -17.01 -7.32
CA ILE A 336 0.99 -16.13 -6.20
C ILE A 336 0.03 -16.87 -5.28
N TYR A 337 0.32 -16.92 -3.97
CA TYR A 337 -0.53 -17.60 -3.01
C TYR A 337 -1.85 -16.85 -2.79
N THR A 338 -2.90 -17.37 -3.41
CA THR A 338 -4.29 -17.10 -3.10
C THR A 338 -4.85 -18.25 -2.24
N ARG A 339 -6.00 -18.03 -1.57
CA ARG A 339 -6.66 -19.11 -0.83
C ARG A 339 -7.38 -20.02 -1.83
N PRO A 340 -7.19 -21.34 -1.77
CA PRO A 340 -7.87 -22.26 -2.69
C PRO A 340 -9.39 -22.12 -2.56
N ALA A 341 -10.07 -22.03 -3.69
CA ALA A 341 -11.52 -21.98 -3.75
C ALA A 341 -12.09 -23.29 -3.17
N LYS A 342 -13.00 -23.20 -2.18
CA LYS A 342 -13.64 -24.38 -1.60
C LYS A 342 -14.44 -25.11 -2.68
N THR A 343 -13.97 -26.31 -3.04
CA THR A 343 -14.62 -27.25 -3.97
C THR A 343 -15.89 -27.85 -3.35
N GLY A 344 -16.90 -27.00 -3.14
CA GLY A 344 -18.05 -27.29 -2.28
C GLY A 344 -19.20 -26.30 -2.42
N GLN A 345 -19.73 -26.16 -3.64
CA GLN A 345 -21.15 -25.82 -3.92
C GLN A 345 -21.83 -24.79 -3.00
N SER A 346 -21.37 -23.53 -3.00
CA SER A 346 -22.13 -22.42 -2.42
C SER A 346 -22.87 -21.65 -3.51
N THR A 347 -24.17 -21.91 -3.67
CA THR A 347 -25.02 -21.14 -4.59
C THR A 347 -25.20 -19.73 -4.05
N ILE A 348 -24.56 -18.73 -4.68
CA ILE A 348 -24.75 -17.32 -4.35
C ILE A 348 -26.25 -16.99 -4.44
N PRO A 349 -26.91 -16.54 -3.36
CA PRO A 349 -28.29 -16.09 -3.43
C PRO A 349 -28.36 -14.84 -4.32
N VAL A 350 -29.04 -14.93 -5.45
CA VAL A 350 -29.26 -13.79 -6.34
C VAL A 350 -30.17 -12.79 -5.64
N VAL A 351 -29.58 -11.79 -4.99
CA VAL A 351 -30.32 -10.73 -4.28
C VAL A 351 -31.12 -9.91 -5.31
N PRO A 352 -32.46 -9.86 -5.22
CA PRO A 352 -33.26 -9.10 -6.17
C PRO A 352 -32.96 -7.60 -6.10
N ARG A 353 -32.99 -6.91 -7.25
CA ARG A 353 -32.89 -5.44 -7.32
C ARG A 353 -34.19 -4.78 -6.83
N SER A 354 -34.37 -4.66 -5.53
CA SER A 354 -35.54 -3.99 -4.94
C SER A 354 -35.25 -3.33 -3.59
N ALA A 355 -35.74 -2.10 -3.43
CA ALA A 355 -35.80 -1.29 -2.20
C ALA A 355 -34.46 -0.86 -1.54
N VAL A 356 -34.24 0.46 -1.50
CA VAL A 356 -33.31 1.11 -0.58
C VAL A 356 -33.86 0.97 0.85
N PRO A 357 -33.07 0.58 1.87
CA PRO A 357 -33.54 0.56 3.25
C PRO A 357 -33.82 1.98 3.76
N THR A 358 -35.06 2.26 4.15
CA THR A 358 -35.39 3.43 4.96
C THR A 358 -34.79 3.29 6.37
N ARG A 359 -34.52 4.42 7.03
CA ARG A 359 -33.82 4.47 8.33
C ARG A 359 -34.50 3.60 9.40
N ALA A 360 -33.80 2.55 9.81
CA ALA A 360 -33.96 1.94 11.13
C ALA A 360 -32.71 2.24 11.96
N ASN A 361 -32.88 2.81 13.16
CA ASN A 361 -31.76 3.18 14.02
C ASN A 361 -31.17 1.94 14.72
N LEU A 362 -30.11 1.37 14.14
CA LEU A 362 -29.18 0.47 14.81
C LEU A 362 -27.83 1.18 14.93
N LEU A 363 -27.34 1.35 16.17
CA LEU A 363 -26.03 1.93 16.46
C LEU A 363 -24.93 0.91 16.16
N LEU A 364 -24.65 0.73 14.87
CA LEU A 364 -23.51 -0.04 14.38
C LEU A 364 -22.23 0.75 14.68
N SER A 365 -21.23 0.11 15.31
CA SER A 365 -19.98 0.79 15.66
C SER A 365 -19.25 1.31 14.41
N PRO A 366 -18.43 2.39 14.51
CA PRO A 366 -17.73 2.97 13.35
C PRO A 366 -16.87 1.97 12.59
N LEU A 367 -16.43 0.90 13.26
CA LEU A 367 -15.69 -0.24 12.73
C LEU A 367 -16.56 -1.26 11.95
N VAL A 368 -17.85 -1.38 12.25
CA VAL A 368 -18.80 -2.11 11.38
C VAL A 368 -19.10 -1.29 10.13
N VAL A 369 -19.21 0.04 10.21
CA VAL A 369 -19.31 0.88 9.01
C VAL A 369 -17.99 0.89 8.22
N LEU A 370 -16.86 0.54 8.84
CA LEU A 370 -15.54 0.36 8.19
C LEU A 370 -15.33 -1.04 7.59
N ALA A 371 -15.91 -2.09 8.16
CA ALA A 371 -16.01 -3.39 7.49
C ALA A 371 -17.10 -3.37 6.40
N GLY A 372 -18.16 -2.59 6.61
CA GLY A 372 -19.19 -2.22 5.63
C GLY A 372 -18.66 -1.26 4.57
N ILE A 373 -17.59 -0.51 4.87
CA ILE A 373 -16.62 -0.16 3.85
C ILE A 373 -16.01 -1.44 3.34
N LEU A 374 -15.00 -2.06 3.95
CA LEU A 374 -14.07 -2.85 3.12
C LEU A 374 -14.71 -4.05 2.37
N SER A 375 -15.83 -4.60 2.86
CA SER A 375 -16.72 -5.53 2.15
C SER A 375 -17.42 -4.92 0.94
N TRP A 376 -18.15 -3.84 1.17
CA TRP A 376 -18.62 -2.97 0.11
C TRP A 376 -17.45 -2.25 -0.58
N SER A 377 -16.19 -2.45 -0.16
CA SER A 377 -14.94 -2.04 -0.79
C SER A 377 -14.30 -3.17 -1.58
N ILE A 378 -15.02 -4.28 -1.81
CA ILE A 378 -14.50 -5.39 -2.57
C ILE A 378 -15.37 -5.82 -3.77
N THR A 379 -16.60 -6.31 -3.56
CA THR A 379 -17.36 -7.10 -4.57
C THR A 379 -17.86 -6.37 -5.87
N ALA A 380 -17.23 -5.32 -6.40
CA ALA A 380 -17.57 -4.57 -7.63
C ALA A 380 -16.37 -3.92 -8.34
N LEU A 381 -15.16 -4.43 -8.10
CA LEU A 381 -14.46 -5.07 -9.22
C LEU A 381 -14.69 -6.59 -9.25
N ALA A 382 -15.44 -7.18 -8.32
CA ALA A 382 -15.95 -8.56 -8.47
C ALA A 382 -17.29 -8.62 -9.23
N SER A 383 -18.09 -7.56 -9.22
CA SER A 383 -19.28 -7.40 -10.07
C SER A 383 -18.95 -6.77 -11.43
N LEU A 384 -17.68 -6.78 -11.80
CA LEU A 384 -17.16 -6.51 -13.13
C LEU A 384 -16.44 -7.76 -13.62
#